data_AF-A0A534A555-F1
#
_entry.id   AF-A0A534A555-F1
#
_cell.length_a   1.000
_cell.length_b   1.000
_cell.length_c   1.000
_cell.angle_alpha   90.00
_cell.angle_beta   90.00
_cell.angle_gamma   90.00
#
_symmetry.space_group_name_H-M   'P 1'
#
loop_
_entity.id
_entity.type
_entity.pdbx_description
1 polymer ?
#
loop_
_entity_poly.entity_id
_entity_poly.type
_entity_poly.pdbx_seq_one_letter_code
_entity_poly.pdbx_strand_id
1 'polypeptide(L)'
;GLAKRDAIIHGAAVRLRPILMTTAAMVLGVIPLVITSGAGAAGRFAMGLVIATGLSIGTLFTLFVVPAFYMLLAADHHAERAKRADAGLSDEPEPA
;
A
#
# COMPACT_ATOMS: atom_id res chain seq x y z
N GLY A 1 0.73 5.86 22.79
CA GLY A 1 1.15 5.40 21.46
C GLY A 1 0.07 4.48 20.92
N LEU A 2 -0.24 4.54 19.62
CA LEU A 2 -1.23 3.66 18.98
C LEU A 2 -0.73 2.21 18.95
N ALA A 3 -1.63 1.24 19.07
CA ALA A 3 -1.31 -0.16 18.85
C ALA A 3 -0.80 -0.37 17.41
N LYS A 4 0.19 -1.26 17.22
CA LYS A 4 0.88 -1.51 15.93
C LYS A 4 -0.09 -1.68 14.75
N ARG A 5 -1.20 -2.38 14.98
CA ARG A 5 -2.26 -2.60 14.00
C ARG A 5 -2.97 -1.30 13.61
N ASP A 6 -3.29 -0.45 14.58
CA ASP A 6 -3.94 0.84 14.33
C ASP A 6 -3.01 1.80 13.60
N ALA A 7 -1.71 1.81 13.93
CA ALA A 7 -0.71 2.61 13.22
C ALA A 7 -0.57 2.18 11.75
N ILE A 8 -0.56 0.88 11.47
CA ILE A 8 -0.49 0.33 10.10
C ILE A 8 -1.77 0.65 9.32
N ILE A 9 -2.96 0.49 9.94
CA ILE A 9 -4.24 0.82 9.31
C ILE A 9 -4.32 2.32 9.00
N HIS A 10 -3.90 3.17 9.94
CA HIS A 10 -3.89 4.63 9.74
C HIS A 10 -2.91 5.03 8.63
N GLY A 11 -1.71 4.44 8.62
CA GLY A 11 -0.71 4.66 7.56
C GLY A 11 -1.18 4.18 6.18
N ALA A 12 -1.86 3.03 6.11
CA ALA A 12 -2.46 2.53 4.88
C ALA A 12 -3.58 3.46 4.39
N ALA A 13 -4.44 3.95 5.28
CA ALA A 13 -5.54 4.86 4.94
C ALA A 13 -5.06 6.20 4.36
N VAL A 14 -3.96 6.77 4.89
CA VAL A 14 -3.39 8.03 4.37
C VAL A 14 -2.89 7.88 2.94
N ARG A 15 -2.38 6.70 2.57
CA ARG A 15 -1.90 6.41 1.20
C ARG A 15 -3.00 5.94 0.25
N LEU A 16 -4.08 5.37 0.80
CA LEU A 16 -5.18 4.83 0.01
C LEU A 16 -5.84 5.90 -0.87
N ARG A 17 -6.05 7.12 -0.36
CA ARG A 17 -6.62 8.24 -1.15
C ARG A 17 -5.74 8.59 -2.37
N PRO A 18 -4.43 8.90 -2.19
CA PRO A 18 -3.54 9.15 -3.32
C PRO A 18 -3.42 7.98 -4.32
N ILE A 19 -3.37 6.74 -3.83
CA ILE A 19 -3.24 5.55 -4.69
C ILE A 19 -4.51 5.34 -5.53
N LEU A 20 -5.69 5.46 -4.94
CA LEU A 20 -6.94 5.36 -5.68
C LEU A 20 -7.09 6.53 -6.67
N MET A 21 -6.65 7.73 -6.33
CA MET A 21 -6.68 8.89 -7.22
C MET A 21 -5.86 8.66 -8.49
N THR A 22 -4.64 8.16 -8.39
CA THR A 22 -3.79 7.90 -9.56
C THR A 22 -4.34 6.75 -10.39
N THR A 23 -4.76 5.66 -9.74
CA THR A 23 -5.34 4.50 -10.45
C THR A 23 -6.61 4.90 -11.19
N ALA A 24 -7.49 5.68 -10.56
CA ALA A 24 -8.71 6.20 -11.19
C ALA A 24 -8.41 7.14 -12.36
N ALA A 25 -7.46 8.07 -12.21
CA ALA A 25 -7.06 8.96 -13.30
C ALA A 25 -6.52 8.19 -14.51
N MET A 26 -5.73 7.14 -14.26
CA MET A 26 -5.18 6.29 -15.32
C MET A 26 -6.29 5.53 -16.04
N VAL A 27 -7.19 4.87 -15.30
CA VAL A 27 -8.35 4.16 -15.87
C VAL A 27 -9.21 5.10 -16.71
N LEU A 28 -9.56 6.28 -16.18
CA LEU A 28 -10.32 7.31 -16.91
C LEU A 28 -9.58 7.79 -18.16
N GLY A 29 -8.25 7.90 -18.13
CA GLY A 29 -7.43 8.28 -19.28
C GLY A 29 -7.41 7.24 -20.41
N VAL A 30 -7.65 5.95 -20.10
CA VAL A 30 -7.69 4.88 -21.09
C VAL A 30 -9.10 4.70 -21.70
N ILE A 31 -10.14 5.17 -21.01
CA ILE A 31 -11.54 5.09 -21.50
C ILE A 31 -11.70 5.61 -22.95
N PRO A 32 -11.19 6.79 -23.35
CA PRO A 32 -11.31 7.27 -24.72
C PRO A 32 -10.65 6.35 -25.76
N LEU A 33 -9.54 5.68 -25.40
CA LEU A 33 -8.84 4.74 -26.29
C LEU A 33 -9.69 3.49 -26.60
N VAL A 34 -10.54 3.09 -25.66
CA VAL A 34 -11.40 1.91 -25.75
C VAL A 34 -12.68 2.20 -26.53
N ILE A 35 -13.23 3.42 -26.41
CA ILE A 35 -14.49 3.82 -27.07
C ILE A 35 -14.27 4.20 -28.54
N THR A 36 -13.07 4.68 -28.90
CA THR A 36 -12.79 5.17 -30.26
C THR A 36 -12.69 4.03 -31.26
N SER A 37 -13.63 3.99 -32.21
CA SER A 37 -13.65 3.08 -33.34
C SER A 37 -12.84 3.63 -34.53
N GLY A 38 -12.12 2.75 -35.23
CA GLY A 38 -11.25 3.11 -36.36
C GLY A 38 -10.14 2.08 -36.58
N ALA A 39 -9.27 2.30 -37.58
CA ALA A 39 -8.16 1.39 -37.90
C ALA A 39 -7.25 1.17 -36.68
N GLY A 40 -7.11 -0.07 -36.21
CA GLY A 40 -6.33 -0.40 -35.00
C GLY A 40 -7.12 -0.36 -33.69
N ALA A 41 -8.45 -0.17 -33.72
CA ALA A 41 -9.30 -0.18 -32.52
C ALA A 41 -9.17 -1.47 -31.69
N ALA A 42 -9.07 -2.63 -32.33
CA ALA A 42 -8.83 -3.90 -31.64
C ALA A 42 -7.52 -3.90 -30.82
N GLY A 43 -6.46 -3.27 -31.34
CA GLY A 43 -5.17 -3.15 -30.64
C GLY A 43 -5.25 -2.22 -29.44
N ARG A 44 -5.90 -1.06 -29.59
CA ARG A 44 -6.12 -0.10 -28.50
C ARG A 44 -7.00 -0.70 -27.39
N PHE A 45 -8.04 -1.42 -27.78
CA PHE A 45 -8.93 -2.13 -26.87
C PHE A 45 -8.17 -3.16 -26.04
N ALA A 46 -7.36 -4.00 -26.69
CA ALA A 46 -6.54 -5.01 -26.02
C ALA A 46 -5.54 -4.37 -25.03
N MET A 47 -4.81 -3.32 -25.46
CA MET A 47 -3.90 -2.60 -24.56
C MET A 47 -4.65 -1.97 -23.39
N GLY A 48 -5.80 -1.33 -23.65
CA GLY A 48 -6.56 -0.66 -22.61
C GLY A 48 -7.14 -1.62 -21.57
N LEU A 49 -7.61 -2.78 -22.01
CA LEU A 49 -8.10 -3.84 -21.13
C LEU A 49 -6.98 -4.36 -20.21
N VAL A 50 -5.80 -4.67 -20.78
CA VAL A 50 -4.63 -5.16 -20.01
C VAL A 50 -4.15 -4.13 -18.99
N ILE A 51 -4.07 -2.85 -19.37
CA ILE A 51 -3.67 -1.77 -18.46
C ILE A 51 -4.68 -1.63 -17.33
N ALA A 52 -5.98 -1.57 -17.64
CA ALA A 52 -7.02 -1.39 -16.64
C ALA A 52 -7.08 -2.55 -15.64
N THR A 53 -7.02 -3.80 -16.11
CA THR A 53 -7.00 -4.97 -15.22
C THR A 53 -5.68 -5.09 -14.45
N GLY A 54 -4.53 -4.87 -15.10
CA GLY A 54 -3.22 -4.93 -14.46
C GLY A 54 -3.06 -3.90 -13.35
N LEU A 55 -3.47 -2.66 -13.58
CA LEU A 55 -3.44 -1.59 -12.57
C LEU A 55 -4.43 -1.87 -11.44
N SER A 56 -5.67 -2.28 -11.75
CA SER A 56 -6.68 -2.53 -10.72
C SER A 56 -6.26 -3.67 -9.79
N ILE A 57 -5.83 -4.80 -10.36
CA ILE A 57 -5.39 -5.97 -9.60
C ILE A 57 -4.06 -5.68 -8.90
N GLY A 58 -3.09 -5.08 -9.58
CA GLY A 58 -1.77 -4.76 -9.03
C GLY A 58 -1.84 -3.74 -7.89
N THR A 59 -2.70 -2.73 -7.99
CA THR A 59 -2.94 -1.76 -6.92
C THR A 59 -3.57 -2.44 -5.70
N LEU A 60 -4.60 -3.27 -5.89
CA LEU A 60 -5.19 -4.03 -4.79
C LEU A 60 -4.16 -4.95 -4.14
N PHE A 61 -3.44 -5.73 -4.95
CA PHE A 61 -2.39 -6.61 -4.45
C PHE A 61 -1.36 -5.83 -3.63
N THR A 62 -0.85 -4.70 -4.12
CA THR A 62 0.13 -3.87 -3.40
C THR A 62 -0.44 -3.32 -2.08
N LEU A 63 -1.68 -2.83 -2.09
CA LEU A 63 -2.35 -2.27 -0.91
C LEU A 63 -2.57 -3.31 0.19
N PHE A 64 -2.74 -4.59 -0.14
CA PHE A 64 -2.94 -5.65 0.86
C PHE A 64 -1.66 -6.40 1.20
N VAL A 65 -0.81 -6.67 0.22
CA VAL A 65 0.41 -7.46 0.37
C VAL A 65 1.49 -6.67 1.09
N VAL A 66 1.72 -5.40 0.74
CA VAL A 66 2.75 -4.60 1.42
C VAL A 66 2.49 -4.47 2.93
N PRO A 67 1.26 -4.16 3.39
CA PRO A 67 0.96 -4.14 4.83
C PRO A 67 1.04 -5.52 5.50
N ALA A 68 0.59 -6.59 4.81
CA ALA A 68 0.69 -7.95 5.35
C ALA A 68 2.14 -8.38 5.55
N PHE A 69 3.00 -8.13 4.55
CA PHE A 69 4.44 -8.35 4.66
C PHE A 69 5.07 -7.45 5.71
N TYR A 70 4.63 -6.19 5.85
CA TYR A 70 5.12 -5.31 6.92
C TYR A 70 4.75 -5.86 8.30
N MET A 71 3.55 -6.44 8.48
CA MET A 71 3.19 -7.10 9.74
C MET A 71 4.05 -8.34 10.02
N LEU A 72 4.40 -9.10 8.99
CA LEU A 72 5.24 -10.30 9.10
C LEU A 72 6.72 -9.96 9.36
N LEU A 73 7.27 -8.97 8.64
CA LEU A 73 8.67 -8.56 8.71
C LEU A 73 8.97 -7.58 9.83
N ALA A 74 7.96 -6.88 10.36
CA ALA A 74 8.10 -6.12 11.58
C ALA A 74 8.24 -7.12 12.75
N ALA A 75 9.40 -7.77 12.84
CA ALA A 75 9.88 -8.44 14.03
C ALA A 75 9.75 -7.43 15.17
N ASP A 76 8.86 -7.71 16.12
CA ASP A 76 8.96 -7.55 17.57
C ASP A 76 9.94 -6.54 18.23
N HIS A 77 10.27 -5.41 17.62
CA HIS A 77 11.01 -4.32 18.30
C HIS A 77 10.22 -3.80 19.53
N HIS A 78 8.90 -3.98 19.54
CA HIS A 78 8.06 -3.73 20.72
C HIS A 78 8.02 -4.88 21.72
N ALA A 79 8.18 -6.15 21.31
CA ALA A 79 8.29 -7.25 22.27
C ALA A 79 9.67 -7.22 22.94
N GLU A 80 10.72 -6.80 22.24
CA GLU A 80 12.04 -6.51 22.81
C GLU A 80 11.96 -5.36 23.84
N ARG A 81 11.23 -4.28 23.51
CA ARG A 81 11.07 -3.11 24.39
C ARG A 81 10.12 -3.38 25.56
N ALA A 82 9.07 -4.17 25.36
CA ALA A 82 8.17 -4.62 26.42
C ALA A 82 8.87 -5.61 27.35
N LYS A 83 9.68 -6.55 26.83
CA LYS A 83 10.54 -7.40 27.65
C LYS A 83 11.60 -6.61 28.41
N ARG A 84 12.21 -5.56 27.81
CA ARG A 84 13.14 -4.66 28.52
C ARG A 84 12.46 -3.83 29.61
N ALA A 85 11.21 -3.38 29.39
CA ALA A 85 10.43 -2.64 30.37
C ALA A 85 9.95 -3.54 31.54
N ASP A 86 9.57 -4.78 31.26
CA ASP A 86 9.20 -5.79 32.26
C ASP A 86 10.44 -6.34 33.01
N ALA A 87 11.60 -6.36 32.36
CA ALA A 87 12.89 -6.69 32.98
C ALA A 87 13.45 -5.60 33.92
N GLY A 88 12.71 -4.50 34.15
CA GLY A 88 13.04 -3.49 35.16
C GLY A 88 14.36 -2.76 34.93
N LEU A 89 14.91 -2.77 33.71
CA LEU A 89 16.09 -1.97 33.38
C LEU A 89 15.65 -0.52 33.18
N SER A 90 15.65 0.26 34.25
CA SER A 90 15.70 1.71 34.14
C SER A 90 16.99 2.09 33.41
N ASP A 91 16.86 2.68 32.22
CA ASP A 91 17.94 3.48 31.63
C ASP A 91 18.25 4.59 32.63
N GLU A 92 19.25 4.37 33.48
CA GLU A 92 19.92 5.45 34.17
C GLU A 92 20.74 6.18 33.10
N PRO A 93 20.49 7.48 32.86
CA PRO A 93 21.23 8.20 31.84
C PRO A 93 22.69 8.29 32.31
N GLU A 94 23.61 7.68 31.56
CA GLU A 94 25.04 7.86 31.71
C GLU A 94 25.38 9.32 31.39
N PRO A 95 25.88 10.11 32.37
CA PRO A 95 26.31 11.48 32.12
C PRO A 95 27.76 11.48 31.63
N ALA A 96 27.98 12.04 30.44
CA ALA A 96 29.29 12.53 30.01
C ALA A 96 29.13 13.82 29.21
#